data_AF-V5ABB6-F1
#
_entry.id   AF-V5ABB6-F1
#
_cell.length_a   1.000
_cell.length_b   1.000
_cell.length_c   1.000
_cell.angle_alpha   90.00
_cell.angle_beta   90.00
_cell.angle_gamma   90.00
#
_symmetry.space_group_name_H-M   'P 1'
#
loop_
_entity.id
_entity.type
_entity.pdbx_description
1 polymer ?
#
loop_
_entity_poly.entity_id
_entity_poly.type
_entity_poly.pdbx_seq_one_letter_code
_entity_poly.pdbx_strand_id
1 'polypeptide(L)' 'MKGELLTGRPAHAISSHAVETGADGIYVGHRGLSSDREKVVGSVAKGILDEAEVPVTVVR' A
#
# COMPACT_ATOMS: atom_id res chain seq x y z
N MET A 1 -5.32 11.24 -15.79
CA MET A 1 -4.63 10.26 -14.93
C MET A 1 -5.06 8.88 -15.37
N LYS A 2 -4.12 7.98 -15.66
CA LYS A 2 -4.41 6.57 -15.96
C LYS A 2 -4.32 5.81 -14.64
N GLY A 3 -5.26 4.91 -14.37
CA GLY A 3 -5.28 4.10 -13.17
C GLY A 3 -5.91 2.75 -13.48
N GLU A 4 -5.64 1.78 -12.63
CA GLU A 4 -6.15 0.42 -12.72
C GLU A 4 -6.96 0.09 -11.47
N LEU A 5 -8.08 -0.61 -11.66
CA LEU A 5 -8.93 -1.08 -10.57
C LEU A 5 -8.59 -2.54 -10.31
N LEU A 6 -7.97 -2.79 -9.17
CA LEU A 6 -7.69 -4.13 -8.68
C LEU A 6 -8.81 -4.61 -7.75
N THR A 7 -8.99 -5.92 -7.65
CA THR A 7 -10.01 -6.54 -6.79
C THR A 7 -9.37 -7.52 -5.80
N GLY A 8 -10.08 -7.82 -4.70
CA GLY A 8 -9.61 -8.73 -3.66
C GLY A 8 -9.09 -8.02 -2.41
N ARG A 9 -8.19 -8.68 -1.66
CA ARG A 9 -7.59 -8.12 -0.43
C ARG A 9 -6.58 -7.03 -0.80
N PRO A 10 -6.71 -5.78 -0.32
CA PRO A 10 -5.92 -4.66 -0.81
C PRO A 10 -4.40 -4.86 -0.74
N ALA A 11 -3.88 -5.30 0.41
CA ALA A 11 -2.43 -5.49 0.60
C ALA A 11 -1.84 -6.50 -0.40
N HIS A 12 -2.51 -7.65 -0.52
CA HIS A 12 -2.13 -8.68 -1.47
C HIS A 12 -2.24 -8.21 -2.92
N ALA A 13 -3.37 -7.62 -3.30
CA ALA A 13 -3.60 -7.16 -4.68
C ALA A 13 -2.56 -6.11 -5.10
N ILE A 14 -2.22 -5.16 -4.22
CA ILE A 14 -1.21 -4.14 -4.50
C ILE A 14 0.20 -4.74 -4.60
N SER A 15 0.57 -5.64 -3.68
CA SER A 15 1.89 -6.27 -3.66
C SER A 15 2.11 -7.17 -4.87
N SER A 16 1.12 -8.01 -5.21
CA SER A 16 1.18 -8.86 -6.42
C SER A 16 1.24 -8.04 -7.69
N HIS A 17 0.44 -6.98 -7.79
CA HIS A 17 0.46 -6.11 -8.97
C HIS A 17 1.81 -5.41 -9.16
N ALA A 18 2.49 -5.03 -8.08
CA ALA A 18 3.84 -4.47 -8.16
C ALA A 18 4.84 -5.47 -8.77
N VAL A 19 4.74 -6.75 -8.40
CA VAL A 19 5.57 -7.83 -8.98
C VAL A 19 5.21 -8.05 -10.46
N GLU A 20 3.92 -8.18 -10.76
CA GLU A 20 3.42 -8.44 -12.12
C GLU A 20 3.81 -7.35 -13.13
N THR A 21 3.89 -6.10 -12.66
CA THR A 21 4.25 -4.95 -13.49
C THR A 21 5.74 -4.61 -13.48
N GLY A 22 6.53 -5.29 -12.65
CA GLY A 22 7.96 -4.99 -12.48
C GLY A 22 8.20 -3.59 -11.90
N ALA A 23 7.36 -3.16 -10.95
CA ALA A 23 7.46 -1.84 -10.33
C ALA A 23 8.72 -1.74 -9.46
N ASP A 24 9.40 -0.58 -9.47
CA ASP A 24 10.58 -0.33 -8.64
C ASP A 24 10.26 0.01 -7.17
N GLY A 25 8.98 0.22 -6.84
CA GLY A 25 8.55 0.54 -5.48
C GLY A 25 7.07 0.93 -5.39
N ILE A 26 6.56 0.92 -4.16
CA ILE A 26 5.17 1.21 -3.84
C ILE A 26 5.10 2.50 -2.99
N TYR A 27 4.23 3.43 -3.38
CA TYR A 27 3.93 4.66 -2.62
C TYR A 27 2.51 4.62 -2.10
N VAL A 28 2.35 4.68 -0.77
CA VAL A 28 1.02 4.65 -0.12
C VAL A 28 0.81 5.85 0.78
N GLY A 29 -0.38 6.44 0.71
CA GLY A 29 -0.75 7.55 1.57
C GLY A 29 -1.10 7.12 2.99
N HIS A 30 -0.80 7.98 3.96
CA HIS A 30 -1.16 7.84 5.37
C HIS A 30 -2.63 8.24 5.69
N ARG A 31 -3.61 8.05 4.79
CA ARG A 31 -4.97 8.57 5.05
C ARG A 31 -5.58 7.97 6.32
N GLY A 32 -5.73 8.84 7.33
CA GLY A 32 -6.22 8.53 8.68
C GLY A 32 -7.74 8.40 8.74
N LEU A 33 -8.21 7.16 8.84
CA LEU A 33 -9.54 6.85 9.37
C LEU A 33 -9.56 6.83 10.91
N SER A 34 -8.39 7.00 11.55
CA SER A 34 -8.24 7.18 12.99
C SER A 34 -7.79 8.61 13.27
N SER A 35 -8.74 9.55 13.23
CA SER A 35 -8.56 10.95 13.64
C SER A 35 -8.15 11.10 15.11
N ASP A 36 -8.17 10.03 15.89
CA ASP A 36 -7.86 10.04 17.32
C ASP A 36 -6.86 8.94 17.68
N ARG A 37 -5.72 9.40 18.21
CA ARG A 37 -4.59 8.65 18.82
C ARG A 37 -3.65 7.90 17.88
N GLU A 38 -2.40 8.36 17.95
CA GLU A 38 -1.15 7.77 17.49
C GLU A 38 -0.80 7.79 16.00
N LYS A 39 0.52 7.91 15.75
CA LYS A 39 1.19 7.84 14.44
C LYS A 39 1.14 6.39 13.91
N VAL A 40 -0.04 5.83 13.73
CA VAL A 40 -0.19 4.41 13.36
C VAL A 40 -0.21 4.27 11.84
N VAL A 41 0.58 3.34 11.32
CA VAL A 41 0.51 2.92 9.92
C VAL A 41 -0.85 2.26 9.67
N GLY A 42 -1.62 2.76 8.69
CA GLY A 42 -2.94 2.21 8.37
C GLY A 42 -2.87 0.72 8.01
N SER A 43 -3.96 -0.02 8.25
CA SER A 43 -4.00 -1.49 8.09
C SER A 43 -3.55 -1.97 6.70
N VAL A 44 -3.91 -1.26 5.65
CA VAL A 44 -3.49 -1.58 4.28
C VAL A 44 -2.00 -1.35 4.10
N ALA A 45 -1.48 -0.19 4.52
CA ALA A 45 -0.05 0.12 4.44
C ALA A 45 0.79 -0.87 5.26
N LYS A 46 0.29 -1.28 6.43
CA LYS A 46 0.92 -2.32 7.24
C LYS A 46 0.96 -3.66 6.51
N GLY A 47 -0.18 -4.10 5.95
CA GLY A 47 -0.22 -5.35 5.18
C GLY A 47 0.71 -5.32 3.96
N ILE A 48 0.83 -4.18 3.28
CA ILE A 48 1.78 -4.03 2.17
C ILE A 48 3.23 -4.13 2.67
N LEU A 49 3.57 -3.51 3.80
CA LEU A 49 4.90 -3.62 4.40
C LEU A 49 5.25 -5.07 4.78
N ASP A 50 4.25 -5.87 5.14
CA ASP A 50 4.44 -7.28 5.49
C ASP A 50 4.57 -8.19 4.25
N GLU A 51 3.98 -7.81 3.10
CA GLU A 51 3.88 -8.65 1.90
C GLU A 51 4.76 -8.22 0.71
N ALA A 52 5.23 -6.97 0.65
CA ALA A 52 5.87 -6.42 -0.56
C ALA A 52 7.29 -6.96 -0.80
N GLU A 53 7.60 -7.25 -2.07
CA GLU A 53 8.95 -7.62 -2.54
C GLU A 53 9.78 -6.41 -3.00
N VAL A 54 9.17 -5.22 -3.04
CA VAL A 54 9.78 -3.97 -3.49
C VAL A 54 9.74 -2.91 -2.38
N PRO A 55 10.62 -1.89 -2.42
CA PRO A 55 10.61 -0.81 -1.43
C PRO A 55 9.24 -0.15 -1.30
N VAL A 56 8.80 0.07 -0.07
CA VAL A 56 7.52 0.73 0.25
C VAL A 56 7.78 2.06 0.94
N THR A 57 7.26 3.15 0.38
CA THR A 57 7.31 4.47 0.99
C THR A 57 5.92 4.89 1.46
N VAL A 58 5.79 5.12 2.76
CA VAL A 58 4.56 5.69 3.35
C VAL A 58 4.68 7.21 3.33
N VAL A 59 3.84 7.86 2.52
CA VAL A 59 3.83 9.31 2.34
C VAL A 59 2.75 9.96 3.20
N ARG A 60 3.06 11.16 3.71
CA ARG A 60 2.21 11.94 4.61
C ARG A 60 1.65 13.17 3.90
#